data_AF-A0A1B9ACX9-F1
#
_entry.id   AF-A0A1B9ACX9-F1
#
_cell.length_a   1.000
_cell.length_b   1.000
_cell.length_c   1.000
_cell.angle_alpha   90.00
_cell.angle_beta   90.00
_cell.angle_gamma   90.00
#
_symmetry.space_group_name_H-M   'P 1'
#
loop_
_entity.id
_entity.type
_entity.pdbx_description
1 polymer ?
#
loop_
_entity_poly.entity_id
_entity_poly.type
_entity_poly.pdbx_seq_one_letter_code
_entity_poly.pdbx_strand_id
1 'polypeptide(L)'
;MELASELFLEQDDCCSDSKRRSHHSQKVKKNLESRLNRIEGQIRGVKKMIANDTYCDDVIAQISAIQSAMNSVASILLEGHLKHCVVERIHQGDSEVIDEVMVTIQKLMKK
;
A
#
# COMPACT_ATOMS: atom_id res chain seq x y z
N MET A 1 -41.40 -7.51 0.65
CA MET A 1 -40.34 -7.60 -0.37
C MET A 1 -39.03 -7.65 0.40
N GLU A 2 -38.76 -8.83 0.95
CA GLU A 2 -37.43 -9.18 1.45
C GLU A 2 -36.45 -9.13 0.29
N LEU A 3 -35.21 -8.70 0.57
CA LEU A 3 -34.01 -9.51 0.28
C LEU A 3 -32.74 -8.76 0.72
N ALA A 4 -32.04 -9.41 1.65
CA ALA A 4 -30.59 -9.42 1.85
C ALA A 4 -29.92 -8.13 2.35
N SER A 5 -29.84 -7.99 3.67
CA SER A 5 -28.68 -7.37 4.33
C SER A 5 -28.35 -8.09 5.65
N GLU A 6 -28.24 -9.41 5.57
CA GLU A 6 -27.54 -10.22 6.57
C GLU A 6 -26.43 -11.00 5.85
N LEU A 7 -25.23 -10.44 5.87
CA LEU A 7 -23.98 -11.18 5.84
C LEU A 7 -23.09 -10.43 6.85
N PHE A 8 -23.01 -10.92 8.09
CA PHE A 8 -21.84 -11.66 8.59
C PHE A 8 -20.54 -10.93 8.22
N LEU A 9 -19.79 -10.34 9.15
CA LEU A 9 -19.22 -10.97 10.35
C LEU A 9 -18.93 -9.90 11.43
N GLU A 10 -19.65 -9.96 12.55
CA GLU A 10 -18.99 -9.72 13.84
C GLU A 10 -18.59 -11.09 14.38
N GLN A 11 -17.28 -11.32 14.52
CA GLN A 11 -16.78 -12.23 15.53
C GLN A 11 -15.42 -11.70 16.01
N ASP A 12 -15.48 -11.21 17.24
CA ASP A 12 -14.35 -10.99 18.12
C ASP A 12 -13.46 -12.24 18.24
N ASP A 13 -12.22 -11.94 18.62
CA ASP A 13 -11.19 -12.82 19.16
C ASP A 13 -10.31 -13.57 18.16
N CYS A 14 -9.12 -13.01 17.93
CA CYS A 14 -7.91 -13.82 18.01
C CYS A 14 -6.70 -12.96 18.44
N CYS A 15 -6.44 -12.99 19.74
CA CYS A 15 -5.11 -12.90 20.38
C CYS A 15 -4.33 -11.55 20.37
N SER A 16 -4.25 -11.01 21.59
CA SER A 16 -3.18 -10.21 22.24
C SER A 16 -2.51 -9.03 21.49
N ASP A 17 -2.73 -7.86 22.09
CA ASP A 17 -2.11 -6.58 21.85
C ASP A 17 -0.57 -6.64 21.85
N SER A 18 0.01 -6.82 20.66
CA SER A 18 1.38 -6.41 20.36
C SER A 18 1.37 -5.69 19.02
N LYS A 19 1.59 -4.38 19.04
CA LYS A 19 1.59 -3.49 17.87
C LYS A 19 2.29 -4.15 16.67
N ARG A 20 1.54 -4.54 15.64
CA ARG A 20 2.07 -5.05 14.36
C ARG A 20 2.97 -3.98 13.75
N ARG A 21 4.28 -4.08 13.95
CA ARG A 21 5.28 -3.10 13.48
C ARG A 21 5.97 -3.65 12.23
N SER A 22 6.17 -2.77 11.25
CA SER A 22 6.98 -3.11 10.08
C SER A 22 8.46 -3.23 10.47
N HIS A 23 9.09 -4.35 10.11
CA HIS A 23 10.54 -4.54 10.27
C HIS A 23 11.26 -4.11 8.99
N HIS A 24 11.73 -2.86 8.96
CA HIS A 24 12.54 -2.32 7.86
C HIS A 24 13.93 -1.93 8.36
N SER A 25 14.97 -2.34 7.62
CA SER A 25 16.32 -1.84 7.85
C SER A 25 16.38 -0.32 7.64
N GLN A 26 17.34 0.35 8.27
CA GLN A 26 17.52 1.79 8.08
C GLN A 26 17.77 2.18 6.62
N LYS A 27 18.41 1.29 5.85
CA LYS A 27 18.61 1.46 4.41
C LYS A 27 17.28 1.48 3.65
N VAL A 28 16.37 0.56 3.97
CA VAL A 28 15.03 0.49 3.35
C VAL A 28 14.20 1.72 3.72
N LYS A 29 14.21 2.13 5.00
CA LYS A 29 13.50 3.35 5.44
C LYS A 29 13.96 4.60 4.68
N LYS A 30 15.28 4.84 4.62
CA LYS A 30 15.85 5.96 3.85
C LYS A 30 15.49 5.90 2.37
N ASN A 31 15.45 4.70 1.78
CA ASN A 31 15.05 4.54 0.38
C ASN A 31 13.58 4.92 0.15
N LEU A 32 12.68 4.44 1.03
CA LEU A 32 11.25 4.75 0.98
C LEU A 32 11.01 6.26 1.17
N GLU A 33 11.61 6.86 2.19
CA GLU A 33 11.53 8.31 2.44
C GLU A 33 12.02 9.12 1.23
N SER A 34 13.15 8.74 0.63
CA SER A 34 13.67 9.43 -0.56
C SER A 34 12.70 9.35 -1.74
N ARG A 35 12.03 8.23 -1.95
CA ARG A 35 11.02 8.07 -3.00
C ARG A 35 9.77 8.91 -2.72
N LEU A 36 9.29 8.89 -1.47
CA LEU A 36 8.15 9.69 -1.04
C LEU A 36 8.41 11.19 -1.18
N ASN A 37 9.60 11.67 -0.84
CA ASN A 37 9.99 13.08 -1.03
C ASN A 37 9.96 13.50 -2.51
N ARG A 38 10.34 12.59 -3.43
CA ARG A 38 10.24 12.84 -4.88
C ARG A 38 8.78 12.92 -5.32
N ILE A 39 7.95 11.99 -4.85
CA ILE A 39 6.51 11.97 -5.14
C ILE A 39 5.83 13.24 -4.63
N GLU A 40 6.18 13.70 -3.44
CA GLU A 40 5.69 14.96 -2.89
C GLU A 40 6.07 16.14 -3.79
N GLY A 41 7.32 16.18 -4.28
CA GLY A 41 7.77 17.16 -5.26
C GLY A 41 6.95 17.12 -6.57
N GLN A 42 6.62 15.93 -7.06
CA GLN A 42 5.78 15.76 -8.25
C GLN A 42 4.35 16.27 -8.01
N ILE A 43 3.74 15.97 -6.86
CA ILE A 43 2.41 16.46 -6.48
C ILE A 43 2.40 18.00 -6.44
N ARG A 44 3.42 18.61 -5.83
CA ARG A 44 3.60 20.07 -5.84
C ARG A 44 3.74 20.61 -7.27
N GLY A 45 4.43 19.88 -8.15
CA GLY A 45 4.55 20.19 -9.57
C GLY A 45 3.21 20.20 -10.29
N VAL A 46 2.41 19.13 -10.14
CA VAL A 46 1.05 19.03 -10.71
C VAL A 46 0.17 20.19 -10.27
N LYS A 47 0.20 20.56 -8.98
CA LYS A 47 -0.54 21.73 -8.48
C LYS A 47 -0.16 23.02 -9.21
N LYS A 48 1.13 23.23 -9.50
CA LYS A 48 1.60 24.40 -10.27
C LYS A 48 1.17 24.34 -11.73
N MET A 49 1.21 23.16 -12.36
CA MET A 49 0.77 22.99 -13.74
C MET A 49 -0.69 23.39 -13.91
N ILE A 50 -1.56 22.95 -12.97
CA ILE A 50 -2.97 23.35 -12.96
C ILE A 50 -3.12 24.86 -12.76
N ALA A 51 -2.38 25.45 -11.82
CA ALA A 51 -2.45 26.90 -11.58
C ALA A 51 -1.95 27.74 -12.76
N ASN A 52 -1.14 27.16 -13.65
CA ASN A 52 -0.59 27.81 -14.83
C ASN A 52 -1.37 27.45 -16.11
N ASP A 53 -2.56 26.85 -15.99
CA ASP A 53 -3.39 26.41 -17.12
C ASP A 53 -2.60 25.53 -18.13
N THR A 54 -1.70 24.68 -17.62
CA THR A 54 -0.91 23.75 -18.44
C THR A 54 -1.85 22.77 -19.14
N TYR A 55 -1.50 22.38 -20.37
CA TYR A 55 -2.31 21.49 -21.20
C TYR A 55 -2.66 20.18 -20.46
N CYS A 56 -3.92 19.78 -20.56
CA CYS A 56 -4.49 18.70 -19.75
C CYS A 56 -3.72 17.36 -19.91
N ASP A 57 -3.29 17.03 -21.12
CA ASP A 57 -2.59 15.77 -21.38
C ASP A 57 -1.24 15.71 -20.64
N ASP A 58 -0.54 16.85 -20.49
CA ASP A 58 0.71 16.91 -19.73
C ASP A 58 0.47 16.73 -18.22
N VAL A 59 -0.63 17.31 -17.70
CA VAL A 59 -1.03 17.13 -16.30
C VAL A 59 -1.38 15.67 -16.04
N ILE A 60 -2.15 15.04 -16.93
CA ILE A 60 -2.52 13.62 -16.86
C ILE A 60 -1.28 12.72 -16.93
N ALA A 61 -0.32 13.05 -17.80
CA ALA A 61 0.95 12.32 -17.88
C ALA A 61 1.73 12.39 -16.55
N GLN A 62 1.79 13.56 -15.90
CA GLN A 62 2.44 13.70 -14.58
C GLN A 62 1.70 12.94 -13.47
N ILE A 63 0.37 12.95 -13.47
CA ILE A 63 -0.43 12.14 -12.53
C ILE A 63 -0.13 10.65 -12.73
N SER A 64 -0.07 10.18 -13.98
CA SER A 64 0.27 8.79 -14.31
C SER A 64 1.68 8.41 -13.83
N ALA A 65 2.63 9.33 -13.93
CA ALA A 65 3.99 9.15 -13.39
C ALA A 65 3.99 9.06 -11.85
N ILE A 66 3.18 9.87 -11.16
CA ILE A 66 3.01 9.81 -9.70
C ILE A 66 2.42 8.47 -9.27
N GLN A 67 1.35 8.01 -9.95
CA GLN A 67 0.74 6.71 -9.67
C GLN A 67 1.75 5.56 -9.82
N SER A 68 2.55 5.60 -10.89
CA SER A 68 3.62 4.61 -11.11
C SER A 68 4.69 4.63 -10.02
N ALA A 69 5.07 5.82 -9.55
CA ALA A 69 6.02 5.97 -8.44
C ALA A 69 5.45 5.46 -7.11
N MET A 70 4.16 5.73 -6.83
CA MET A 70 3.45 5.19 -5.66
C MET A 70 3.39 3.67 -5.69
N ASN A 71 3.08 3.07 -6.85
CA ASN A 71 3.08 1.62 -7.02
C ASN A 71 4.47 1.02 -6.75
N SER A 72 5.55 1.70 -7.17
CA SER A 72 6.91 1.26 -6.84
C SER A 72 7.19 1.26 -5.34
N VAL A 73 6.70 2.26 -4.59
CA VAL A 73 6.83 2.31 -3.12
C VAL A 73 6.04 1.18 -2.48
N ALA A 74 4.79 0.95 -2.92
CA ALA A 74 3.95 -0.13 -2.42
C ALA A 74 4.58 -1.51 -2.65
N SER A 75 5.18 -1.77 -3.81
CA SER A 75 5.87 -3.02 -4.10
C SER A 75 7.05 -3.28 -3.16
N ILE A 76 7.83 -2.25 -2.80
CA ILE A 76 8.96 -2.39 -1.85
C ILE A 76 8.44 -2.74 -0.45
N LEU A 77 7.35 -2.10 -0.03
CA LEU A 77 6.71 -2.41 1.26
C LEU A 77 6.16 -3.83 1.29
N LEU A 78 5.48 -4.26 0.22
CA LEU A 78 4.93 -5.61 0.10
C LEU A 78 6.06 -6.66 0.12
N GLU A 79 7.14 -6.45 -0.63
CA GLU A 79 8.30 -7.34 -0.61
C GLU A 79 8.87 -7.49 0.81
N GLY A 80 8.99 -6.37 1.54
CA GLY A 80 9.42 -6.38 2.94
C GLY A 80 8.46 -7.16 3.84
N HIS A 81 7.15 -6.98 3.66
CA HIS A 81 6.12 -7.68 4.42
C HIS A 81 6.16 -9.20 4.18
N LEU A 82 6.24 -9.62 2.91
CA LEU A 82 6.31 -11.03 2.53
C LEU A 82 7.57 -11.70 3.11
N LYS A 83 8.74 -11.08 2.96
CA LYS A 83 10.03 -11.68 3.36
C LYS A 83 10.25 -11.80 4.86
N HIS A 84 9.51 -11.05 5.68
CA HIS A 84 9.72 -11.03 7.13
C HIS A 84 8.46 -11.49 7.86
N CYS A 85 7.42 -10.66 7.93
CA CYS A 85 6.23 -10.94 8.73
C CYS A 85 5.50 -12.20 8.27
N VAL A 86 5.35 -12.40 6.96
CA VAL A 86 4.59 -13.53 6.42
C VAL A 86 5.37 -14.83 6.55
N VAL A 87 6.65 -14.84 6.15
CA VAL A 87 7.52 -16.02 6.32
C VAL A 87 7.61 -16.44 7.78
N GLU A 88 7.73 -15.50 8.71
CA GLU A 88 7.78 -15.79 10.15
C GLU A 88 6.48 -16.45 10.66
N ARG A 89 5.31 -15.91 10.27
CA ARG A 89 4.01 -16.50 10.62
C ARG A 89 3.81 -17.89 10.03
N ILE A 90 4.21 -18.11 8.78
CA ILE A 90 4.17 -19.44 8.16
C ILE A 90 5.03 -20.44 8.94
N HIS A 91 6.24 -20.06 9.37
CA HIS A 91 7.09 -20.92 10.20
C HIS A 91 6.50 -21.21 11.59
N GLN A 92 5.64 -20.32 12.10
CA GLN A 92 4.91 -20.51 13.35
C GLN A 92 3.63 -21.36 13.18
N GLY A 93 3.34 -21.84 11.96
CA GLY A 93 2.16 -22.65 11.66
C GLY A 93 0.89 -21.84 11.35
N ASP A 94 1.01 -20.52 11.26
CA ASP A 94 -0.10 -19.63 10.92
C ASP A 94 -0.22 -19.53 9.39
N SER A 95 -1.14 -20.30 8.84
CA SER A 95 -1.44 -20.31 7.40
C SER A 95 -2.48 -19.26 6.98
N GLU A 96 -3.24 -18.70 7.93
CA GLU A 96 -4.26 -17.67 7.68
C GLU A 96 -3.63 -16.36 7.18
N VAL A 97 -2.35 -16.14 7.48
CA VAL A 97 -1.56 -15.03 6.94
C VAL A 97 -1.58 -14.96 5.40
N ILE A 98 -1.76 -16.10 4.71
CA ILE A 98 -1.85 -16.13 3.24
C ILE A 98 -3.11 -15.41 2.76
N ASP A 99 -4.23 -15.59 3.44
CA ASP A 99 -5.49 -14.92 3.10
C ASP A 99 -5.39 -13.40 3.33
N GLU A 100 -4.73 -12.97 4.40
CA GLU A 100 -4.43 -11.55 4.66
C GLU A 100 -3.59 -10.92 3.55
N VAL A 101 -2.57 -11.65 3.07
CA VAL A 101 -1.72 -11.22 1.96
C VAL A 101 -2.54 -11.11 0.67
N MET A 102 -3.42 -12.08 0.40
CA MET A 102 -4.28 -12.04 -0.78
C MET A 102 -5.19 -10.80 -0.79
N VAL A 103 -5.78 -10.44 0.34
CA VAL A 103 -6.55 -9.19 0.49
C VAL A 103 -5.67 -7.96 0.21
N THR A 104 -4.43 -7.97 0.69
CA THR A 104 -3.48 -6.87 0.48
C THR A 104 -3.11 -6.72 -1.00
N ILE A 105 -2.81 -7.82 -1.68
CA ILE A 105 -2.49 -7.82 -3.12
C ILE A 105 -3.68 -7.33 -3.94
N GLN A 106 -4.90 -7.78 -3.62
CA GLN A 106 -6.11 -7.31 -4.31
C GLN A 106 -6.29 -5.78 -4.19
N LYS A 107 -5.96 -5.18 -3.05
CA LYS A 107 -5.99 -3.71 -2.88
C LYS A 107 -4.99 -3.00 -3.79
N LEU A 108 -3.81 -3.58 -4.02
CA LEU A 108 -2.78 -3.02 -4.91
C LEU A 108 -3.10 -3.17 -6.40
N MET A 109 -3.85 -4.20 -6.77
CA MET A 109 -4.22 -4.47 -8.16
C MET A 109 -5.45 -3.69 -8.63
N LYS A 110 -6.28 -3.19 -7.69
CA LYS A 110 -7.44 -2.35 -8.03
C LYS A 110 -6.93 -1.00 -8.56
N LYS A 111 -7.13 -0.78 -9.87
CA LYS A 111 -6.97 0.51 -10.55
C LYS A 111 -8.27 1.30 -10.49
#